data_AF-A0A3M1HUQ3-F1
#
_entry.id   AF-A0A3M1HUQ3-F1
#
_cell.length_a   1.000
_cell.length_b   1.000
_cell.length_c   1.000
_cell.angle_alpha   90.00
_cell.angle_beta   90.00
_cell.angle_gamma   90.00
#
_symmetry.space_group_name_H-M   'P 1'
#
loop_
_entity.id
_entity.type
_entity.pdbx_description
1 polymer ?
#
loop_
_entity_poly.entity_id
_entity_poly.type
_entity_poly.pdbx_seq_one_letter_code
_entity_poly.pdbx_strand_id
1 'polypeptide(L)'
;MRASVRRAQALEEARHAARLPERGMRMARGGDERARGMKIGPGSLAQAPAAWRLSVAALPEAWSYPVFAETIRRGAAFAVAEAQGRVVGYALAEAVFDELHLLQIVVAASHRRQGIGAHLIRWLEGIPGMQRILLEARVSNTAAIRFYERMGFAPVGIRPRYYAPVRGRPAEDALVMEKRLAVREAA
;
A
#
# COMPACT_ATOMS: atom_id res chain seq x y z
N MET A 1 19.69 -7.09 32.18
CA MET A 1 19.60 -5.63 31.91
C MET A 1 20.03 -5.20 30.49
N ARG A 2 20.61 -6.07 29.64
CA ARG A 2 21.09 -5.72 28.27
C ARG A 2 20.11 -6.03 27.11
N ALA A 3 19.06 -6.82 27.34
CA ALA A 3 18.03 -7.13 26.33
C ALA A 3 16.98 -6.02 26.16
N SER A 4 16.79 -5.20 27.19
CA SER A 4 15.78 -4.13 27.25
C SER A 4 16.15 -2.91 26.39
N VAL A 5 17.44 -2.64 26.24
CA VAL A 5 17.96 -1.51 25.44
C VAL A 5 17.92 -1.81 23.94
N ARG A 6 18.22 -3.06 23.52
CA ARG A 6 18.13 -3.49 22.11
C ARG A 6 16.71 -3.50 21.54
N ARG A 7 15.68 -3.70 22.39
CA ARG A 7 14.26 -3.65 22.00
C ARG A 7 13.77 -2.22 21.78
N ALA A 8 14.33 -1.23 22.48
CA ALA A 8 14.03 0.19 22.27
C ALA A 8 14.70 0.71 20.98
N GLN A 9 15.93 0.29 20.69
CA GLN A 9 16.65 0.67 19.46
C GLN A 9 16.01 0.11 18.19
N ALA A 10 15.55 -1.15 18.16
CA ALA A 10 14.86 -1.71 16.98
C ALA A 10 13.47 -1.07 16.72
N LEU A 11 12.78 -0.63 17.78
CA LEU A 11 11.54 0.15 17.69
C LEU A 11 11.81 1.60 17.27
N GLU A 12 12.95 2.18 17.67
CA GLU A 12 13.39 3.48 17.16
C GLU A 12 13.87 3.41 15.72
N GLU A 13 14.56 2.37 15.28
CA GLU A 13 15.04 2.19 13.89
C GLU A 13 13.88 1.92 12.93
N ALA A 14 12.87 1.14 13.34
CA ALA A 14 11.61 1.01 12.60
C ALA A 14 10.78 2.31 12.58
N ARG A 15 10.91 3.16 13.61
CA ARG A 15 10.35 4.53 13.65
C ARG A 15 11.20 5.55 12.88
N HIS A 16 12.51 5.32 12.73
CA HIS A 16 13.46 6.17 12.01
C HIS A 16 13.41 5.90 10.51
N ALA A 17 13.14 4.67 10.09
CA ALA A 17 12.69 4.36 8.72
C ALA A 17 11.36 5.05 8.36
N ALA A 18 10.62 5.55 9.36
CA ALA A 18 9.36 6.28 9.22
C ALA A 18 9.46 7.78 9.57
N ARG A 19 10.66 8.36 9.71
CA ARG A 19 10.86 9.82 9.74
C ARG A 19 11.32 10.29 8.37
N LEU A 20 10.33 10.47 7.51
CA LEU A 20 10.44 11.17 6.23
C LEU A 20 10.34 12.69 6.47
N PRO A 21 10.98 13.53 5.64
CA PRO A 21 11.02 14.98 5.83
C PRO A 21 9.62 15.59 5.90
N GLU A 22 9.43 16.56 6.80
CA GLU A 22 8.17 17.27 7.09
C GLU A 22 7.66 18.20 5.96
N ARG A 23 7.87 17.86 4.68
CA ARG A 23 7.27 18.59 3.56
C ARG A 23 6.51 17.62 2.67
N GLY A 24 5.28 17.36 3.07
CA GLY A 24 4.30 16.67 2.24
C GLY A 24 4.10 17.43 0.93
N MET A 25 4.66 16.89 -0.14
CA MET A 25 4.34 17.32 -1.49
C MET A 25 2.91 16.89 -1.78
N ARG A 26 2.01 17.85 -1.99
CA ARG A 26 0.63 17.57 -2.42
C ARG A 26 0.68 16.98 -3.83
N MET A 27 0.40 15.69 -3.97
CA MET A 27 0.44 15.02 -5.26
C MET A 27 -0.84 15.24 -6.08
N ALA A 28 -0.64 15.40 -7.39
CA ALA A 28 -1.70 15.51 -8.39
C ALA A 28 -2.41 14.16 -8.61
N ARG A 29 -3.68 14.24 -9.02
CA ARG A 29 -4.63 13.12 -9.11
C ARG A 29 -4.33 12.24 -10.33
N GLY A 30 -4.16 10.94 -10.13
CA GLY A 30 -4.26 9.96 -11.22
C GLY A 30 -5.67 9.95 -11.82
N GLY A 31 -5.79 9.78 -13.13
CA GLY A 31 -7.06 9.82 -13.87
C GLY A 31 -8.01 8.65 -13.54
N ASP A 32 -9.29 8.81 -13.88
CA ASP A 32 -10.34 7.80 -13.64
C ASP A 32 -10.27 6.65 -14.67
N GLU A 33 -10.19 5.40 -14.21
CA GLU A 33 -10.25 4.17 -15.04
C GLU A 33 -11.60 3.46 -14.84
N ARG A 34 -12.22 2.97 -15.94
CA ARG A 34 -13.50 2.23 -15.90
C ARG A 34 -13.29 0.74 -16.20
N ALA A 35 -13.57 -0.12 -15.23
CA ALA A 35 -13.46 -1.58 -15.37
C ALA A 35 -14.82 -2.24 -15.13
N ARG A 36 -15.44 -2.93 -16.10
CA ARG A 36 -16.71 -3.69 -15.94
C ARG A 36 -17.72 -3.06 -14.95
N GLY A 37 -18.16 -1.83 -15.17
CA GLY A 37 -19.14 -1.14 -14.31
C GLY A 37 -18.61 -0.62 -12.96
N MET A 38 -17.29 -0.66 -12.76
CA MET A 38 -16.60 -0.13 -11.58
C MET A 38 -15.87 1.17 -11.94
N LYS A 39 -15.89 2.12 -10.99
CA LYS A 39 -15.15 3.37 -11.05
C LYS A 39 -13.88 3.23 -10.22
N ILE A 40 -12.74 3.57 -10.79
CA ILE A 40 -11.45 3.55 -10.09
C ILE A 40 -10.81 4.91 -10.24
N GLY A 41 -10.40 5.52 -9.13
CA GLY A 41 -9.90 6.89 -9.13
C GLY A 41 -9.41 7.33 -7.75
N PRO A 42 -9.12 8.63 -7.57
CA PRO A 42 -8.70 9.18 -6.30
C PRO A 42 -9.79 9.00 -5.23
N GLY A 43 -9.41 8.45 -4.09
CA GLY A 43 -10.25 8.34 -2.91
C GLY A 43 -10.30 9.64 -2.12
N SER A 44 -11.39 9.83 -1.37
CA SER A 44 -11.61 10.95 -0.45
C SER A 44 -11.60 10.49 1.00
N LEU A 45 -11.39 11.42 1.94
CA LEU A 45 -11.51 11.12 3.38
C LEU A 45 -12.92 10.61 3.77
N ALA A 46 -13.97 10.98 3.01
CA ALA A 46 -15.31 10.45 3.23
C ALA A 46 -15.43 8.94 2.94
N GLN A 47 -14.59 8.41 2.03
CA GLN A 47 -14.53 6.98 1.70
C GLN A 47 -13.58 6.20 2.62
N ALA A 48 -12.73 6.87 3.40
CA ALA A 48 -11.75 6.22 4.28
C ALA A 48 -12.36 5.22 5.27
N PRO A 49 -13.51 5.48 5.93
CA PRO A 49 -14.14 4.49 6.80
C PRO A 49 -14.52 3.18 6.08
N ALA A 50 -14.95 3.26 4.82
CA ALA A 50 -15.33 2.08 4.04
C ALA A 50 -14.09 1.27 3.60
N ALA A 51 -13.06 1.96 3.11
CA ALA A 51 -11.77 1.34 2.78
C ALA A 51 -11.11 0.68 4.00
N TRP A 52 -11.09 1.37 5.14
CA TRP A 52 -10.56 0.83 6.38
C TRP A 52 -11.29 -0.44 6.83
N ARG A 53 -12.63 -0.52 6.71
CA ARG A 53 -13.38 -1.76 7.02
C ARG A 53 -12.97 -2.93 6.13
N LEU A 54 -12.65 -2.70 4.86
CA LEU A 54 -12.09 -3.75 3.99
C LEU A 54 -10.74 -4.24 4.53
N SER A 55 -9.89 -3.33 5.03
CA SER A 55 -8.61 -3.67 5.64
C SER A 55 -8.80 -4.57 6.86
N VAL A 56 -9.73 -4.23 7.76
CA VAL A 56 -10.04 -5.02 8.97
C VAL A 56 -10.53 -6.42 8.61
N ALA A 57 -11.34 -6.53 7.56
CA ALA A 57 -11.85 -7.83 7.10
C ALA A 57 -10.79 -8.69 6.39
N ALA A 58 -9.72 -8.10 5.86
CA ALA A 58 -8.75 -8.79 4.99
C ALA A 58 -7.36 -8.98 5.61
N LEU A 59 -6.96 -8.11 6.55
CA LEU A 59 -5.61 -8.03 7.08
C LEU A 59 -5.62 -8.33 8.60
N PRO A 60 -4.96 -9.41 9.06
CA PRO A 60 -4.84 -9.70 10.50
C PRO A 60 -4.22 -8.57 11.32
N GLU A 61 -3.33 -7.80 10.70
CA GLU A 61 -2.60 -6.66 11.25
C GLU A 61 -3.17 -5.30 10.80
N ALA A 62 -4.47 -5.25 10.45
CA ALA A 62 -5.11 -4.01 10.03
C ALA A 62 -4.82 -2.85 11.00
N TRP A 63 -4.44 -1.71 10.45
CA TRP A 63 -4.16 -0.52 11.25
C TRP A 63 -5.41 -0.03 11.97
N SER A 64 -5.22 0.68 13.07
CA SER A 64 -6.32 1.42 13.67
C SER A 64 -6.83 2.49 12.70
N TYR A 65 -8.12 2.81 12.78
CA TYR A 65 -8.71 3.84 11.92
C TYR A 65 -7.98 5.20 12.02
N PRO A 66 -7.56 5.69 13.21
CA PRO A 66 -6.81 6.94 13.31
C PRO A 66 -5.51 6.94 12.49
N VAL A 67 -4.74 5.84 12.52
CA VAL A 67 -3.50 5.72 11.74
C VAL A 67 -3.82 5.74 10.24
N PHE A 68 -4.79 4.94 9.80
CA PHE A 68 -5.21 4.89 8.39
C PHE A 68 -5.65 6.27 7.87
N ALA A 69 -6.51 6.96 8.62
CA ALA A 69 -7.03 8.27 8.21
C ALA A 69 -5.93 9.35 8.23
N GLU A 70 -5.03 9.30 9.21
CA GLU A 70 -3.91 10.25 9.31
C GLU A 70 -2.91 10.09 8.15
N THR A 71 -2.61 8.86 7.73
CA THR A 71 -1.78 8.61 6.55
C THR A 71 -2.37 9.29 5.30
N ILE A 72 -3.69 9.21 5.10
CA ILE A 72 -4.36 9.90 3.99
C ILE A 72 -4.28 11.42 4.16
N ARG A 73 -4.48 11.96 5.37
CA ARG A 73 -4.38 13.41 5.63
C ARG A 73 -2.99 13.97 5.37
N ARG A 74 -1.95 13.19 5.61
CA ARG A 74 -0.54 13.55 5.33
C ARG A 74 -0.18 13.55 3.85
N GLY A 75 -1.11 13.17 2.98
CA GLY A 75 -0.93 13.25 1.53
C GLY A 75 -0.56 11.93 0.88
N ALA A 76 -0.72 10.79 1.56
CA ALA A 76 -0.59 9.50 0.92
C ALA A 76 -1.53 9.39 -0.28
N ALA A 77 -1.03 8.82 -1.38
CA ALA A 77 -1.82 8.46 -2.54
C ALA A 77 -2.87 7.42 -2.11
N PHE A 78 -4.13 7.79 -2.26
CA PHE A 78 -5.26 6.95 -1.88
C PHE A 78 -6.15 6.72 -3.10
N ALA A 79 -6.15 5.50 -3.61
CA ALA A 79 -6.97 5.08 -4.75
C ALA A 79 -8.14 4.23 -4.25
N VAL A 80 -9.33 4.42 -4.80
CA VAL A 80 -10.53 3.66 -4.44
C VAL A 80 -11.14 3.04 -5.68
N ALA A 81 -11.59 1.80 -5.55
CA ALA A 81 -12.44 1.12 -6.51
C ALA A 81 -13.86 1.04 -5.97
N GLU A 82 -14.82 1.55 -6.74
CA GLU A 82 -16.24 1.55 -6.40
C GLU A 82 -17.07 0.72 -7.38
N ALA A 83 -17.96 -0.10 -6.83
CA ALA A 83 -19.01 -0.79 -7.57
C ALA A 83 -20.36 -0.37 -7.01
N GLN A 84 -21.26 0.13 -7.85
CA GLN A 84 -22.61 0.56 -7.45
C GLN A 84 -22.61 1.52 -6.23
N GLY A 85 -21.67 2.48 -6.21
CA GLY A 85 -21.55 3.47 -5.13
C GLY A 85 -20.98 2.92 -3.81
N ARG A 86 -20.43 1.70 -3.81
CA ARG A 86 -19.77 1.09 -2.65
C ARG A 86 -18.30 0.89 -2.91
N VAL A 87 -17.47 1.21 -1.92
CA VAL A 87 -16.04 0.89 -1.94
C VAL A 87 -15.86 -0.62 -1.89
N VAL A 88 -15.27 -1.18 -2.94
CA VAL A 88 -14.98 -2.62 -3.08
C VAL A 88 -13.49 -2.94 -3.14
N GLY A 89 -12.64 -1.92 -3.22
CA GLY A 89 -11.21 -2.06 -3.06
C GLY A 89 -10.54 -0.70 -2.89
N TYR A 90 -9.28 -0.71 -2.43
CA TYR A 90 -8.46 0.48 -2.35
C TYR A 90 -6.97 0.13 -2.46
N ALA A 91 -6.17 1.13 -2.79
CA ALA A 91 -4.73 1.11 -2.59
C ALA A 91 -4.30 2.39 -1.86
N LEU A 92 -3.34 2.25 -0.95
CA LEU A 92 -2.76 3.33 -0.16
C LEU A 92 -1.24 3.26 -0.32
N ALA A 93 -0.63 4.36 -0.76
CA ALA A 93 0.79 4.44 -0.99
C ALA A 93 1.37 5.79 -0.56
N GLU A 94 2.61 5.80 -0.07
CA GLU A 94 3.31 7.02 0.36
C GLU A 94 4.45 7.34 -0.60
N ALA A 95 4.59 8.61 -0.97
CA ALA A 95 5.68 9.07 -1.81
C ALA A 95 6.89 9.45 -0.96
N VAL A 96 8.06 8.95 -1.33
CA VAL A 96 9.36 9.26 -0.72
C VAL A 96 10.30 9.64 -1.84
N PHE A 97 10.60 10.93 -1.98
CA PHE A 97 11.30 11.47 -3.15
C PHE A 97 10.60 11.05 -4.46
N ASP A 98 11.25 10.24 -5.29
CA ASP A 98 10.78 9.71 -6.56
C ASP A 98 10.30 8.25 -6.46
N GLU A 99 10.04 7.76 -5.25
CA GLU A 99 9.57 6.41 -4.98
C GLU A 99 8.17 6.41 -4.40
N LEU A 100 7.34 5.46 -4.86
CA LEU A 100 6.03 5.21 -4.29
C LEU A 100 6.04 3.91 -3.49
N HIS A 101 5.85 4.00 -2.18
CA HIS A 101 5.82 2.86 -1.28
C HIS A 101 4.37 2.40 -1.11
N LEU A 102 4.00 1.27 -1.70
CA LEU A 102 2.67 0.68 -1.57
C LEU A 102 2.50 0.08 -0.17
N LEU A 103 1.73 0.78 0.67
CA LEU A 103 1.50 0.42 2.07
C LEU A 103 0.45 -0.68 2.19
N GLN A 104 -0.68 -0.53 1.49
CA GLN A 104 -1.79 -1.48 1.52
C GLN A 104 -2.51 -1.50 0.18
N ILE A 105 -2.88 -2.70 -0.28
CA ILE A 105 -3.84 -2.89 -1.35
C ILE A 105 -4.82 -3.99 -0.94
N VAL A 106 -6.11 -3.66 -0.96
CA VAL A 106 -7.16 -4.59 -0.51
C VAL A 106 -8.31 -4.56 -1.50
N VAL A 107 -8.79 -5.74 -1.85
CA VAL A 107 -10.02 -5.94 -2.63
C VAL A 107 -10.95 -6.84 -1.83
N ALA A 108 -12.21 -6.41 -1.71
CA ALA A 108 -13.28 -7.16 -1.05
C ALA A 108 -13.34 -8.59 -1.62
N ALA A 109 -13.51 -9.59 -0.74
CA ALA A 109 -13.42 -11.01 -1.13
C ALA A 109 -14.33 -11.38 -2.31
N SER A 110 -15.57 -10.87 -2.31
CA SER A 110 -16.57 -11.07 -3.37
C SER A 110 -16.22 -10.39 -4.71
N HIS A 111 -15.23 -9.52 -4.73
CA HIS A 111 -14.81 -8.73 -5.90
C HIS A 111 -13.38 -9.05 -6.36
N ARG A 112 -12.74 -10.06 -5.75
CA ARG A 112 -11.41 -10.53 -6.16
C ARG A 112 -11.47 -11.22 -7.52
N ARG A 113 -10.30 -11.31 -8.18
CA ARG A 113 -10.11 -11.97 -9.49
C ARG A 113 -10.88 -11.33 -10.65
N GLN A 114 -11.43 -10.13 -10.46
CA GLN A 114 -12.08 -9.32 -11.49
C GLN A 114 -11.18 -8.21 -12.07
N GLY A 115 -9.87 -8.27 -11.78
CA GLY A 115 -8.89 -7.29 -12.25
C GLY A 115 -8.77 -6.01 -11.42
N ILE A 116 -9.61 -5.79 -10.40
CA ILE A 116 -9.64 -4.56 -9.58
C ILE A 116 -8.25 -4.20 -9.02
N GLY A 117 -7.54 -5.17 -8.43
CA GLY A 117 -6.19 -4.93 -7.90
C GLY A 117 -5.22 -4.43 -8.98
N ALA A 118 -5.31 -4.95 -10.20
CA ALA A 118 -4.45 -4.52 -11.30
C ALA A 118 -4.73 -3.07 -11.72
N HIS A 119 -6.01 -2.66 -11.74
CA HIS A 119 -6.39 -1.29 -12.05
C HIS A 119 -5.98 -0.31 -10.94
N LEU A 120 -6.09 -0.71 -9.66
CA LEU A 120 -5.59 0.09 -8.54
C LEU A 120 -4.07 0.32 -8.62
N ILE A 121 -3.31 -0.72 -8.99
CA ILE A 121 -1.86 -0.59 -9.23
C ILE A 121 -1.60 0.34 -10.42
N ARG A 122 -2.31 0.19 -11.56
CA ARG A 122 -2.14 1.08 -12.71
C ARG A 122 -2.46 2.55 -12.40
N TRP A 123 -3.45 2.78 -11.54
CA TRP A 123 -3.74 4.14 -11.07
C TRP A 123 -2.53 4.74 -10.34
N LEU A 124 -1.86 3.96 -9.47
CA LEU A 124 -0.63 4.37 -8.79
C LEU A 124 0.54 4.57 -9.76
N GLU A 125 0.67 3.72 -10.79
CA GLU A 125 1.68 3.87 -11.86
C GLU A 125 1.50 5.16 -12.67
N GLY A 126 0.29 5.72 -12.67
CA GLY A 126 -0.03 6.99 -13.32
C GLY A 126 0.36 8.23 -12.52
N ILE A 127 0.85 8.10 -11.29
CA ILE A 127 1.26 9.25 -10.46
C ILE A 127 2.55 9.85 -11.05
N PRO A 128 2.54 11.15 -11.43
CA PRO A 128 3.68 11.77 -12.09
C PRO A 128 4.88 11.92 -11.15
N GLY A 129 6.08 11.97 -11.72
CA GLY A 129 7.34 12.17 -10.98
C GLY A 129 7.86 10.95 -10.22
N MET A 130 7.15 9.82 -10.24
CA MET A 130 7.58 8.58 -9.60
C MET A 130 8.41 7.73 -10.58
N GLN A 131 9.57 7.25 -10.14
CA GLN A 131 10.47 6.37 -10.89
C GLN A 131 10.26 4.89 -10.58
N ARG A 132 9.73 4.56 -9.40
CA ARG A 132 9.44 3.18 -9.01
C ARG A 132 8.34 3.06 -7.98
N ILE A 133 7.71 1.89 -7.94
CA ILE A 133 6.84 1.46 -6.85
C ILE A 133 7.54 0.36 -6.07
N LEU A 134 7.63 0.49 -4.74
CA LEU A 134 8.14 -0.54 -3.83
C LEU A 134 7.00 -1.11 -2.99
N LEU A 135 7.13 -2.37 -2.60
CA LEU A 135 6.24 -3.00 -1.65
C LEU A 135 6.95 -4.09 -0.84
N GLU A 136 6.38 -4.38 0.33
CA GLU A 136 6.68 -5.57 1.12
C GLU A 136 5.51 -6.56 1.04
N ALA A 137 5.81 -7.80 0.64
CA ALA A 137 4.87 -8.91 0.69
C ALA A 137 5.35 -9.96 1.69
N ARG A 138 4.45 -10.50 2.51
CA ARG A 138 4.71 -11.69 3.32
C ARG A 138 5.21 -12.83 2.42
N VAL A 139 6.33 -13.46 2.78
CA VAL A 139 6.93 -14.54 1.97
C VAL A 139 5.96 -15.73 1.76
N SER A 140 5.06 -15.99 2.73
CA SER A 140 4.01 -17.02 2.59
C SER A 140 2.85 -16.63 1.68
N ASN A 141 2.69 -15.34 1.32
CA ASN A 141 1.58 -14.87 0.49
C ASN A 141 1.88 -15.03 -1.01
N THR A 142 2.04 -16.28 -1.43
CA THR A 142 2.37 -16.65 -2.81
C THR A 142 1.35 -16.13 -3.83
N ALA A 143 0.07 -15.99 -3.44
CA ALA A 143 -0.97 -15.43 -4.29
C ALA A 143 -0.75 -13.94 -4.60
N ALA A 144 -0.35 -13.15 -3.59
CA ALA A 144 0.00 -11.73 -3.77
C ALA A 144 1.31 -11.58 -4.54
N ILE A 145 2.34 -12.36 -4.21
CA ILE A 145 3.63 -12.34 -4.92
C ILE A 145 3.41 -12.61 -6.42
N ARG A 146 2.70 -13.68 -6.78
CA ARG A 146 2.34 -13.96 -8.18
C ARG A 146 1.49 -12.87 -8.82
N PHE A 147 0.67 -12.16 -8.04
CA PHE A 147 -0.06 -11.00 -8.54
C PHE A 147 0.88 -9.84 -8.89
N TYR A 148 1.81 -9.51 -8.01
CA TYR A 148 2.80 -8.46 -8.25
C TYR A 148 3.75 -8.82 -9.40
N GLU A 149 4.22 -10.06 -9.50
CA GLU A 149 5.02 -10.55 -10.63
C GLU A 149 4.31 -10.32 -11.96
N ARG A 150 3.01 -10.66 -12.06
CA ARG A 150 2.21 -10.40 -13.28
C ARG A 150 2.01 -8.92 -13.56
N MET A 151 2.09 -8.06 -12.54
CA MET A 151 2.05 -6.62 -12.72
C MET A 151 3.41 -6.03 -13.11
N GLY A 152 4.47 -6.84 -13.20
CA GLY A 152 5.82 -6.41 -13.57
C GLY A 152 6.70 -6.02 -12.39
N PHE A 153 6.34 -6.40 -11.16
CA PHE A 153 7.23 -6.27 -10.01
C PHE A 153 8.25 -7.40 -9.98
N ALA A 154 9.49 -7.09 -9.63
CA ALA A 154 10.57 -8.03 -9.42
C ALA A 154 11.01 -8.04 -7.95
N PRO A 155 11.43 -9.19 -7.39
CA PRO A 155 11.99 -9.25 -6.05
C PRO A 155 13.36 -8.55 -6.00
N VAL A 156 13.61 -7.78 -4.95
CA VAL A 156 14.88 -7.03 -4.76
C VAL A 156 15.56 -7.31 -3.42
N GLY A 157 14.89 -8.00 -2.50
CA GLY A 157 15.51 -8.39 -1.25
C GLY A 157 14.53 -8.99 -0.25
N ILE A 158 15.05 -9.37 0.91
CA ILE A 158 14.28 -9.86 2.05
C ILE A 158 14.48 -8.91 3.23
N ARG A 159 13.40 -8.57 3.93
CA ARG A 159 13.45 -7.95 5.26
C ARG A 159 13.15 -9.00 6.33
N PRO A 160 14.16 -9.49 7.07
CA PRO A 160 13.96 -10.53 8.07
C PRO A 160 13.03 -10.07 9.18
N ARG A 161 12.07 -10.91 9.56
CA ARG A 161 11.10 -10.69 10.65
C ARG A 161 10.37 -9.34 10.57
N TYR A 162 10.14 -8.85 9.35
CA TYR A 162 9.46 -7.57 9.10
C TYR A 162 8.05 -7.55 9.68
N TYR A 163 7.30 -8.62 9.45
CA TYR A 163 5.96 -8.74 10.01
C TYR A 163 6.04 -9.28 11.43
N ALA A 164 5.59 -8.47 12.38
CA ALA A 164 5.48 -8.85 13.78
C ALA A 164 4.53 -10.06 13.95
N PRO A 165 4.77 -10.90 14.98
CA PRO A 165 3.84 -11.96 15.31
C PRO A 165 2.49 -11.38 15.71
N VAL A 166 1.41 -11.97 15.20
CA VAL A 166 0.03 -11.69 15.58
C VAL A 166 -0.62 -12.97 16.10
N ARG A 167 -1.79 -12.88 16.75
CA ARG A 167 -2.41 -14.05 17.38
C ARG A 167 -2.57 -15.20 16.36
N GLY A 168 -1.91 -16.32 16.62
CA GLY A 168 -1.93 -17.50 15.74
C GLY A 168 -1.00 -17.45 14.52
N ARG A 169 -0.14 -16.42 14.39
CA ARG A 169 0.82 -16.31 13.29
C ARG A 169 2.19 -15.85 13.81
N PRO A 170 3.28 -16.60 13.56
CA PRO A 170 4.61 -16.21 14.00
C PRO A 170 5.11 -14.96 13.26
N ALA A 171 6.24 -14.41 13.73
CA ALA A 171 6.96 -13.38 12.99
C ALA A 171 7.34 -13.91 11.60
N GLU A 172 7.32 -13.04 10.59
CA GLU A 172 7.50 -13.45 9.20
C GLU A 172 8.35 -12.44 8.43
N ASP A 173 9.18 -12.96 7.53
CA ASP A 173 9.97 -12.16 6.61
C ASP A 173 9.08 -11.50 5.55
N ALA A 174 9.54 -10.35 5.05
CA ALA A 174 8.95 -9.72 3.87
C ALA A 174 9.86 -9.88 2.65
N LEU A 175 9.28 -10.30 1.53
CA LEU A 175 9.85 -10.13 0.21
C LEU A 175 9.63 -8.69 -0.22
N VAL A 176 10.71 -7.94 -0.38
CA VAL A 176 10.68 -6.60 -0.99
C VAL A 176 10.63 -6.78 -2.49
N MET A 177 9.64 -6.16 -3.13
CA MET A 177 9.49 -6.16 -4.58
C MET A 177 9.43 -4.73 -5.10
N GLU A 178 9.98 -4.50 -6.29
CA GLU A 178 9.92 -3.20 -6.96
C GLU A 178 9.40 -3.33 -8.39
N LYS A 179 8.75 -2.28 -8.88
CA LYS A 179 8.49 -2.07 -10.30
C LYS A 179 9.03 -0.71 -10.70
N ARG A 180 9.97 -0.67 -11.65
CA ARG A 180 10.41 0.59 -12.26
C ARG A 180 9.33 1.12 -13.19
N LEU A 181 9.09 2.42 -13.11
CA LEU A 181 8.14 3.14 -13.94
C LEU A 181 8.90 3.84 -15.08
N ALA A 182 8.27 3.94 -16.24
CA ALA A 182 8.75 4.83 -17.27
C ALA A 182 8.58 6.27 -16.76
N VAL A 183 9.65 7.07 -16.80
CA VAL A 183 9.61 8.47 -16.35
C VAL A 183 8.54 9.20 -17.15
N ARG A 184 7.50 9.67 -16.46
CA ARG A 184 6.52 10.60 -17.00
C ARG A 184 6.83 11.96 -16.41
N GLU A 185 7.35 12.85 -17.25
CA GLU A 185 7.60 14.24 -16.86
C GLU A 185 6.27 14.87 -16.40
N ALA A 186 6.33 15.65 -15.32
CA ALA A 186 5.19 16.47 -14.90
C ALA A 186 5.04 17.58 -15.94
N ALA A 187 3.90 17.60 -16.64
CA ALA A 187 3.53 18.67 -17.56
C ALA A 187 3.28 19.99 -16.83
#